data_AF-A0A139AAU1-F1
#
_entry.id   AF-A0A139AAU1-F1
#
_cell.length_a   1.000
_cell.length_b   1.000
_cell.length_c   1.000
_cell.angle_alpha   90.00
_cell.angle_beta   90.00
_cell.angle_gamma   90.00
#
_symmetry.space_group_name_H-M   'P 1'
#
loop_
_entity.id
_entity.type
_entity.pdbx_description
1 polymer ?
#
loop_
_entity_poly.entity_id
_entity_poly.type
_entity_poly.pdbx_seq_one_letter_code
_entity_poly.pdbx_strand_id
1 'polypeptide(L)'
;MAVDFSKVNTRVHCFAHILHLAVQAGLEKLQLPNVSDKDVVGGSDGPVKKDRVEVEKLFTLDMGLREWKLMDKDWNHLEKVQHLLEPLAQALSLVESAVYPTFVMVIPLFNIVMDKLEDMDIGLLLVFLMVWEAIMEVLQKYYAKTDSTRLYWIALVLHPAYKLSWMWEQGWETKYIDKVEVTIQATFDNKYASVAMGGLQPQRMQE
;
A
#
# COMPACT_ATOMS: atom_id res chain seq x y z
N MET A 1 -5.19 -7.02 -34.69
CA MET A 1 -4.09 -7.63 -33.91
C MET A 1 -4.68 -8.17 -32.62
N ALA A 2 -4.70 -9.49 -32.44
CA ALA A 2 -5.12 -10.09 -31.18
C ALA A 2 -4.01 -9.82 -30.15
N VAL A 3 -4.35 -9.17 -29.03
CA VAL A 3 -3.43 -9.05 -27.90
C VAL A 3 -3.35 -10.44 -27.27
N ASP A 4 -2.20 -11.10 -27.41
CA ASP A 4 -1.94 -12.38 -26.77
C ASP A 4 -1.84 -12.17 -25.25
N PHE A 5 -2.84 -12.65 -24.52
CA PHE A 5 -2.88 -12.56 -23.05
C PHE A 5 -1.96 -13.63 -22.46
N SER A 6 -0.69 -13.28 -22.28
CA SER A 6 0.25 -14.17 -21.61
C SER A 6 -0.14 -14.36 -20.13
N LYS A 7 -0.16 -15.62 -19.68
CA LYS A 7 -0.59 -16.04 -18.33
C LYS A 7 0.32 -15.52 -17.21
N VAL A 8 1.52 -15.05 -17.56
CA VAL A 8 2.56 -14.58 -16.63
C VAL A 8 2.29 -13.14 -16.16
N ASN A 9 1.67 -12.30 -17.01
CA ASN A 9 1.36 -10.90 -16.70
C ASN A 9 -0.11 -10.63 -16.30
N THR A 10 -0.95 -11.67 -16.22
CA THR A 10 -2.39 -11.52 -15.92
C THR A 10 -2.72 -11.55 -14.43
N ARG A 11 -1.73 -11.70 -13.55
CA ARG A 11 -1.91 -11.50 -12.10
C ARG A 11 -1.69 -10.05 -11.72
N VAL A 12 -2.45 -9.15 -12.34
CA VAL A 12 -2.60 -7.79 -11.81
C VAL A 12 -3.47 -7.92 -10.57
N HIS A 13 -2.83 -8.11 -9.42
CA HIS A 13 -3.53 -8.03 -8.15
C HIS A 13 -3.88 -6.56 -7.94
N CYS A 14 -5.15 -6.24 -7.65
CA CYS A 14 -5.53 -4.88 -7.29
C CYS A 14 -4.77 -4.47 -6.03
N PHE A 15 -4.52 -3.17 -5.86
CA PHE A 15 -3.76 -2.68 -4.71
C PHE A 15 -4.40 -3.10 -3.37
N ALA A 16 -5.73 -3.09 -3.29
CA ALA A 16 -6.49 -3.61 -2.15
C ALA A 16 -6.16 -5.08 -1.83
N HIS A 17 -6.01 -5.93 -2.84
CA HIS A 17 -5.62 -7.32 -2.64
C HIS A 17 -4.17 -7.44 -2.18
N ILE A 18 -3.26 -6.58 -2.65
CA ILE A 18 -1.87 -6.57 -2.19
C ILE A 18 -1.80 -6.16 -0.72
N LEU A 19 -2.55 -5.12 -0.31
CA LEU A 19 -2.67 -4.71 1.09
C LEU A 19 -3.20 -5.86 1.96
N HIS A 20 -4.25 -6.56 1.50
CA HIS A 20 -4.78 -7.73 2.19
C HIS A 20 -3.73 -8.83 2.39
N LEU A 21 -2.95 -9.17 1.35
CA LEU A 21 -1.86 -10.14 1.46
C LEU A 21 -0.78 -9.71 2.44
N ALA A 22 -0.44 -8.42 2.47
CA ALA A 22 0.55 -7.88 3.40
C ALA A 22 0.07 -8.00 4.86
N VAL A 23 -1.20 -7.63 5.12
CA VAL A 23 -1.83 -7.78 6.44
C VAL A 23 -1.86 -9.26 6.85
N GLN A 24 -2.26 -10.17 5.96
CA GLN A 24 -2.26 -11.61 6.26
C GLN A 24 -0.87 -12.12 6.64
N ALA A 25 0.16 -11.77 5.86
CA ALA A 25 1.53 -12.17 6.15
C ALA A 25 2.02 -11.64 7.51
N GLY A 26 1.68 -10.39 7.85
CA GLY A 26 1.97 -9.82 9.16
C GLY A 26 1.26 -10.57 10.29
N LEU A 27 -0.05 -10.79 10.16
CA LEU A 27 -0.86 -11.46 11.18
C LEU A 27 -0.45 -12.92 11.41
N GLU A 28 0.04 -13.62 10.39
CA GLU A 28 0.62 -14.97 10.55
C GLU A 28 1.86 -15.00 11.46
N LYS A 29 2.60 -13.88 11.56
CA LYS A 29 3.74 -13.73 12.46
C LYS A 29 3.38 -13.24 13.85
N LEU A 30 2.13 -12.83 14.06
CA LEU A 30 1.66 -12.36 15.36
C LEU A 30 1.52 -13.56 16.32
N GLN A 31 2.60 -13.85 17.03
CA GLN A 31 2.58 -14.74 18.19
C GLN A 31 2.64 -13.87 19.45
N LEU A 32 1.50 -13.67 20.12
CA LEU A 32 1.48 -12.94 21.39
C LEU A 32 2.26 -13.74 22.44
N PRO A 33 3.37 -13.22 23.01
CA PRO A 33 4.13 -13.95 24.01
C PRO A 33 3.28 -14.12 25.27
N ASN A 34 3.26 -15.34 25.82
CA ASN A 34 2.75 -15.58 27.17
C ASN A 34 3.87 -15.24 28.18
N VAL A 35 4.19 -13.95 28.35
CA VAL A 35 5.34 -13.48 29.16
C VAL A 35 4.95 -12.41 30.19
N SER A 36 5.69 -12.41 31.29
CA SER A 36 5.41 -11.81 32.60
C SER A 36 5.54 -10.28 32.68
N ASP A 37 4.92 -9.72 33.73
CA ASP A 37 4.44 -8.34 33.94
C ASP A 37 5.48 -7.20 34.02
N LYS A 38 6.55 -7.21 33.24
CA LYS A 38 7.56 -6.15 33.31
C LYS A 38 7.67 -5.48 31.96
N ASP A 39 7.13 -4.26 31.92
CA ASP A 39 7.35 -3.18 30.93
C ASP A 39 6.02 -2.65 30.36
N VAL A 40 5.30 -1.87 31.17
CA VAL A 40 4.13 -1.08 30.75
C VAL A 40 4.48 0.40 30.91
N VAL A 41 4.60 1.12 29.81
CA VAL A 41 4.53 2.59 29.77
C VAL A 41 3.59 3.01 28.65
N GLY A 42 2.63 3.86 29.02
CA GLY A 42 1.93 4.81 28.13
C GLY A 42 0.76 4.25 27.33
N GLY A 43 -0.47 4.48 27.81
CA GLY A 43 -1.69 4.30 27.00
C GLY A 43 -2.14 5.64 26.42
N SER A 44 -2.39 5.67 25.11
CA SER A 44 -2.98 6.81 24.40
C SER A 44 -4.51 6.68 24.36
N ASP A 45 -5.22 7.79 24.13
CA ASP A 45 -6.69 7.87 24.16
C ASP A 45 -7.29 7.47 22.80
N GLY A 46 -7.14 6.20 22.41
CA GLY A 46 -7.48 5.68 21.06
C GLY A 46 -8.75 4.81 20.94
N PRO A 47 -9.14 4.43 19.71
CA PRO A 47 -10.33 3.61 19.38
C PRO A 47 -10.37 2.24 20.06
N VAL A 48 -9.21 1.69 20.44
CA VAL A 48 -9.06 0.47 21.26
C VAL A 48 -9.91 0.52 22.52
N LYS A 49 -10.12 1.70 23.14
CA LYS A 49 -10.94 1.83 24.35
C LYS A 49 -12.41 1.47 24.12
N LYS A 50 -12.99 1.81 22.96
CA LYS A 50 -14.39 1.47 22.65
C LYS A 50 -14.56 -0.03 22.48
N ASP A 51 -13.67 -0.65 21.71
CA ASP A 51 -13.69 -2.09 21.48
C ASP A 51 -13.43 -2.86 22.78
N ARG A 52 -12.50 -2.36 23.60
CA ARG A 52 -12.25 -2.88 24.96
C ARG A 52 -13.50 -2.86 25.83
N VAL A 53 -14.26 -1.76 25.83
CA VAL A 53 -15.52 -1.67 26.60
C VAL A 53 -16.54 -2.71 26.11
N GLU A 54 -16.70 -2.90 24.80
CA GLU A 54 -17.66 -3.90 24.29
C GLU A 54 -17.21 -5.34 24.57
N VAL A 55 -15.92 -5.64 24.43
CA VAL A 55 -15.37 -6.96 24.75
C VAL A 55 -15.48 -7.27 26.26
N GLU A 56 -15.26 -6.28 27.12
CA GLU A 56 -15.45 -6.44 28.57
C GLU A 56 -16.91 -6.74 28.93
N LYS A 57 -17.89 -6.17 28.21
CA LYS A 57 -19.31 -6.54 28.40
C LYS A 57 -19.54 -8.03 28.13
N LEU A 58 -18.92 -8.60 27.08
CA LEU A 58 -19.06 -10.03 26.76
C LEU A 58 -18.57 -10.92 27.90
N PHE A 59 -17.43 -10.58 28.53
CA PHE A 59 -16.90 -11.34 29.69
C PHE A 59 -17.79 -11.24 30.95
N THR A 60 -18.57 -10.18 31.08
CA THR A 60 -19.55 -10.06 32.18
C THR A 60 -20.80 -10.89 31.95
N LEU A 61 -21.18 -11.11 30.69
CA LEU A 61 -22.37 -11.85 30.29
C LEU A 61 -22.16 -13.38 30.27
N ASP A 62 -20.94 -13.83 29.95
CA ASP A 62 -20.61 -15.26 29.88
C ASP A 62 -19.44 -15.61 30.82
N MET A 63 -19.72 -16.40 31.86
CA MET A 63 -18.71 -16.85 32.82
C MET A 63 -17.66 -17.78 32.20
N GLY A 64 -18.00 -18.50 31.11
CA GLY A 64 -17.08 -19.37 30.40
C GLY A 64 -16.00 -18.61 29.64
N LEU A 65 -16.24 -17.33 29.31
CA LEU A 65 -15.26 -16.49 28.62
C LEU A 65 -14.24 -15.82 29.56
N ARG A 66 -14.43 -15.91 30.88
CA ARG A 66 -13.55 -15.23 31.86
C ARG A 66 -12.12 -15.72 31.83
N GLU A 67 -11.88 -16.97 31.45
CA GLU A 67 -10.54 -17.53 31.30
C GLU A 67 -9.77 -16.93 30.11
N TRP A 68 -10.48 -16.36 29.13
CA TRP A 68 -9.94 -15.71 27.93
C TRP A 68 -9.88 -14.18 28.06
N LYS A 69 -10.09 -13.66 29.27
CA LYS A 69 -10.09 -12.22 29.51
C LYS A 69 -8.72 -11.63 29.21
N LEU A 70 -8.69 -10.68 28.28
CA LEU A 70 -7.49 -9.94 27.90
C LEU A 70 -7.04 -9.03 29.05
N MET A 71 -5.76 -9.11 29.37
CA MET A 71 -5.09 -8.27 30.37
C MET A 71 -4.75 -6.90 29.76
N ASP A 72 -4.47 -5.90 30.61
CA ASP A 72 -4.03 -4.56 30.14
C ASP A 72 -2.85 -4.62 29.17
N LYS A 73 -1.93 -5.57 29.39
CA LYS A 73 -0.80 -5.80 28.48
C LYS A 73 -1.26 -6.27 27.11
N ASP A 74 -2.25 -7.14 27.02
CA ASP A 74 -2.72 -7.68 25.73
C ASP A 74 -3.37 -6.56 24.93
N TRP A 75 -4.12 -5.68 25.59
CA TRP A 75 -4.66 -4.46 24.99
C TRP A 75 -3.57 -3.52 24.47
N ASN A 76 -2.48 -3.33 25.22
CA ASN A 76 -1.35 -2.52 24.77
C ASN A 76 -0.66 -3.14 23.53
N HIS A 77 -0.55 -4.47 23.47
CA HIS A 77 -0.05 -5.14 22.27
C HIS A 77 -0.98 -4.94 21.07
N LEU A 78 -2.29 -5.07 21.27
CA LEU A 78 -3.28 -4.83 20.21
C LEU A 78 -3.25 -3.38 19.72
N GLU A 79 -3.07 -2.40 20.59
CA GLU A 79 -2.90 -0.99 20.21
C GLU A 79 -1.67 -0.80 19.30
N LYS A 80 -0.54 -1.44 19.64
CA LYS A 80 0.66 -1.41 18.79
C LYS A 80 0.46 -2.09 17.45
N VAL A 81 -0.20 -3.26 17.41
CA VAL A 81 -0.56 -3.92 16.13
C VAL A 81 -1.49 -3.03 15.31
N GLN A 82 -2.48 -2.39 15.95
CA GLN A 82 -3.39 -1.48 15.26
C GLN A 82 -2.61 -0.32 14.62
N HIS A 83 -1.72 0.33 15.38
CA HIS A 83 -0.87 1.40 14.85
C HIS A 83 0.00 0.93 13.67
N LEU A 84 0.56 -0.28 13.75
CA LEU A 84 1.34 -0.87 12.66
C LEU A 84 0.51 -1.10 11.38
N LEU A 85 -0.76 -1.49 11.53
CA LEU A 85 -1.66 -1.78 10.40
C LEU A 85 -2.38 -0.54 9.86
N GLU A 86 -2.37 0.56 10.61
CA GLU A 86 -3.07 1.80 10.29
C GLU A 86 -2.71 2.38 8.90
N PRO A 87 -1.43 2.44 8.47
CA PRO A 87 -1.10 2.92 7.12
C PRO A 87 -1.75 2.10 6.01
N LEU A 88 -1.83 0.77 6.20
CA LEU A 88 -2.45 -0.14 5.23
C LEU A 88 -3.97 0.06 5.20
N ALA A 89 -4.60 0.25 6.37
CA ALA A 89 -6.04 0.50 6.47
C ALA A 89 -6.43 1.83 5.79
N GLN A 90 -5.64 2.89 6.01
CA GLN A 90 -5.84 4.19 5.35
C GLN A 90 -5.71 4.08 3.84
N ALA A 91 -4.70 3.35 3.35
CA ALA A 91 -4.50 3.15 1.92
C ALA A 91 -5.62 2.31 1.30
N LEU A 92 -6.13 1.29 2.02
CA LEU A 92 -7.27 0.50 1.59
C LEU A 92 -8.53 1.36 1.44
N SER A 93 -8.84 2.17 2.46
CA SER A 93 -9.99 3.09 2.46
C SER A 93 -9.95 4.07 1.28
N LEU A 94 -8.75 4.59 0.95
CA LEU A 94 -8.57 5.46 -0.21
C LEU A 94 -8.87 4.74 -1.54
N VAL A 95 -8.39 3.50 -1.69
CA VAL A 95 -8.62 2.71 -2.91
C VAL A 95 -10.07 2.26 -3.03
N GLU A 96 -10.73 1.92 -1.93
CA GLU A 96 -12.13 1.52 -1.90
C GLU A 96 -13.09 2.68 -2.19
N SER A 97 -12.73 3.90 -1.79
CA SER A 97 -13.54 5.11 -2.05
C SER A 97 -13.33 5.72 -3.43
N ALA A 98 -12.36 5.23 -4.21
CA ALA A 98 -12.01 5.79 -5.50
C ALA A 98 -13.09 5.48 -6.56
N VAL A 99 -13.69 6.55 -7.10
CA VAL A 99 -14.66 6.47 -8.22
C VAL A 99 -13.98 6.19 -9.56
N TYR A 100 -12.68 6.48 -9.67
CA TYR A 100 -11.90 6.39 -10.91
C TYR A 100 -10.75 5.38 -10.78
N PRO A 101 -10.19 4.89 -11.92
CA PRO A 101 -9.16 3.86 -11.91
C PRO A 101 -7.97 4.23 -11.03
N THR A 102 -7.76 3.43 -9.98
CA THR A 102 -6.69 3.58 -8.97
C THR A 102 -5.29 3.29 -9.50
N PHE A 103 -5.19 2.99 -10.80
CA PHE A 103 -3.97 2.54 -11.45
C PHE A 103 -2.81 3.54 -11.32
N VAL A 104 -3.09 4.84 -11.45
CA VAL A 104 -2.09 5.92 -11.26
C VAL A 104 -1.63 6.00 -9.80
N MET A 105 -2.52 5.71 -8.85
CA MET A 105 -2.26 5.84 -7.42
C MET A 105 -1.44 4.69 -6.85
N VAL A 106 -1.26 3.58 -7.58
CA VAL A 106 -0.57 2.38 -7.07
C VAL A 106 0.86 2.69 -6.60
N ILE A 107 1.68 3.34 -7.44
CA ILE A 107 3.06 3.68 -7.06
C ILE A 107 3.08 4.69 -5.89
N PRO A 108 2.36 5.84 -5.96
CA PRO A 108 2.30 6.77 -4.84
C PRO A 108 1.85 6.13 -3.53
N LEU A 109 0.87 5.22 -3.55
CA LEU A 109 0.38 4.56 -2.34
C LEU A 109 1.37 3.55 -1.78
N PHE A 110 2.12 2.84 -2.63
CA PHE A 110 3.23 2.01 -2.13
C PHE A 110 4.24 2.86 -1.36
N ASN A 111 4.72 3.96 -1.96
CA ASN A 111 5.69 4.84 -1.33
C ASN A 111 5.16 5.37 0.00
N ILE A 112 3.95 5.95 0.02
CA ILE A 112 3.36 6.50 1.25
C ILE A 112 3.20 5.44 2.34
N VAL A 113 2.73 4.23 2.00
CA VAL A 113 2.54 3.16 2.99
C VAL A 113 3.89 2.67 3.52
N MET A 114 4.86 2.44 2.64
CA MET A 114 6.19 1.97 3.02
C MET A 114 6.95 3.01 3.84
N ASP A 115 6.93 4.28 3.43
CA ASP A 115 7.55 5.38 4.18
C ASP A 115 6.94 5.49 5.58
N LYS A 116 5.61 5.46 5.70
CA LYS A 116 4.94 5.44 7.00
C LYS A 116 5.30 4.23 7.85
N LEU A 117 5.54 3.07 7.22
CA LEU A 117 5.97 1.86 7.92
C LEU A 117 7.42 1.94 8.38
N GLU A 118 8.29 2.57 7.60
CA GLU A 118 9.71 2.78 7.91
C GLU A 118 9.91 3.85 9.00
N ASP A 119 9.08 4.89 9.01
CA ASP A 119 9.10 5.96 10.01
C ASP A 119 8.51 5.54 11.38
N MET A 120 7.88 4.37 11.47
CA MET A 120 7.29 3.92 12.73
C MET A 120 8.36 3.50 13.74
N ASP A 121 8.27 4.05 14.96
CA ASP A 121 9.02 3.56 16.12
C ASP A 121 8.38 2.27 16.65
N ILE A 122 8.72 1.18 15.98
CA ILE A 122 8.31 -0.16 16.37
C ILE A 122 9.21 -0.56 17.53
N GLY A 123 8.77 -0.27 18.75
CA GLY A 123 9.54 -0.54 19.97
C GLY A 123 10.10 -1.97 20.03
N LEU A 124 11.13 -2.18 20.85
CA LEU A 124 12.06 -3.34 20.90
C LEU A 124 11.47 -4.77 21.02
N LEU A 125 10.15 -4.96 20.97
CA LEU A 125 9.56 -6.30 21.03
C LEU A 125 9.75 -7.02 19.69
N LEU A 126 10.47 -8.14 19.74
CA LEU A 126 10.78 -9.00 18.58
C LEU A 126 9.53 -9.38 17.76
N VAL A 127 8.37 -9.54 18.41
CA VAL A 127 7.11 -9.89 17.74
C VAL A 127 6.68 -8.81 16.74
N PHE A 128 6.79 -7.53 17.08
CA PHE A 128 6.39 -6.46 16.17
C PHE A 128 7.35 -6.33 14.99
N LEU A 129 8.65 -6.56 15.23
CA LEU A 129 9.64 -6.61 14.16
C LEU A 129 9.31 -7.71 13.15
N MET A 130 8.98 -8.92 13.62
CA MET A 130 8.59 -10.04 12.74
C MET A 130 7.33 -9.74 11.92
N VAL A 131 6.33 -9.08 12.52
CA VAL A 131 5.11 -8.67 11.82
C VAL A 131 5.43 -7.63 10.75
N TRP A 132 6.23 -6.62 11.10
CA TRP A 132 6.65 -5.56 10.17
C TRP A 132 7.48 -6.11 9.01
N GLU A 133 8.47 -6.97 9.28
CA GLU A 133 9.30 -7.60 8.25
C GLU A 133 8.44 -8.37 7.25
N ALA A 134 7.47 -9.14 7.72
CA ALA A 134 6.56 -9.90 6.85
C ALA A 134 5.67 -8.99 6.00
N ILE A 135 5.18 -7.88 6.56
CA ILE A 135 4.41 -6.87 5.81
C ILE A 135 5.29 -6.24 4.73
N MET A 136 6.49 -5.76 5.10
CA MET A 136 7.42 -5.09 4.18
C MET A 136 7.89 -6.02 3.07
N GLU A 137 8.14 -7.30 3.35
CA GLU A 137 8.53 -8.28 2.33
C GLU A 137 7.46 -8.40 1.24
N VAL A 138 6.18 -8.46 1.62
CA VAL A 138 5.07 -8.51 0.67
C VAL A 138 4.99 -7.21 -0.13
N LEU A 139 5.06 -6.06 0.54
CA LEU A 139 4.98 -4.76 -0.14
C LEU A 139 6.12 -4.57 -1.14
N GLN A 140 7.37 -4.81 -0.73
CA GLN A 140 8.55 -4.71 -1.59
C GLN A 140 8.47 -5.67 -2.78
N LYS A 141 8.02 -6.91 -2.55
CA LYS A 141 7.84 -7.91 -3.63
C LYS A 141 6.86 -7.43 -4.69
N TYR A 142 5.75 -6.80 -4.30
CA TYR A 142 4.76 -6.32 -5.25
C TYR A 142 5.10 -4.96 -5.85
N TYR A 143 5.80 -4.09 -5.10
CA TYR A 143 6.35 -2.86 -5.61
C TYR A 143 7.38 -3.14 -6.72
N ALA A 144 8.29 -4.10 -6.53
CA ALA A 144 9.24 -4.52 -7.58
C ALA A 144 8.54 -5.00 -8.87
N LYS A 145 7.28 -5.46 -8.81
CA LYS A 145 6.52 -5.82 -10.01
C LYS A 145 5.99 -4.62 -10.77
N THR A 146 5.88 -3.43 -10.18
CA THR A 146 5.46 -2.24 -10.94
C THR A 146 6.46 -1.90 -12.05
N ASP A 147 7.74 -2.18 -11.81
CA ASP A 147 8.82 -1.98 -12.80
C ASP A 147 8.72 -2.92 -14.00
N SER A 148 8.03 -4.06 -13.86
CA SER A 148 7.84 -5.01 -14.96
C SER A 148 6.88 -4.48 -16.04
N THR A 149 6.05 -3.49 -15.69
CA THR A 149 5.00 -2.99 -16.57
C THR A 149 5.11 -1.47 -16.72
N ARG A 150 5.54 -1.03 -17.91
CA ARG A 150 5.70 0.39 -18.29
C ARG A 150 4.44 1.24 -18.10
N LEU A 151 3.26 0.60 -18.05
CA LEU A 151 1.98 1.28 -17.88
C LEU A 151 1.95 2.10 -16.59
N TYR A 152 2.51 1.63 -15.48
CA TYR A 152 2.49 2.39 -14.22
C TYR A 152 3.23 3.73 -14.36
N TRP A 153 4.42 3.72 -14.96
CA TRP A 153 5.19 4.94 -15.19
C TRP A 153 4.52 5.88 -16.20
N ILE A 154 3.98 5.33 -17.30
CA ILE A 154 3.26 6.13 -18.30
C ILE A 154 2.03 6.80 -17.65
N ALA A 155 1.23 6.05 -16.90
CA ALA A 155 0.04 6.57 -16.25
C ALA A 155 0.39 7.63 -15.19
N LEU A 156 1.47 7.42 -14.43
CA LEU A 156 1.98 8.38 -13.46
C LEU A 156 2.39 9.69 -14.14
N VAL A 157 3.15 9.65 -15.22
CA VAL A 157 3.63 10.87 -15.89
C VAL A 157 2.53 11.60 -16.65
N LEU A 158 1.57 10.87 -17.24
CA LEU A 158 0.41 11.49 -17.89
C LEU A 158 -0.56 12.15 -16.90
N HIS A 159 -0.49 11.78 -15.61
CA HIS A 159 -1.33 12.39 -14.60
C HIS A 159 -0.85 13.81 -14.28
N PRO A 160 -1.72 14.83 -14.33
CA PRO A 160 -1.31 16.22 -14.20
C PRO A 160 -0.69 16.57 -12.84
N ALA A 161 -1.02 15.80 -11.78
CA ALA A 161 -0.49 16.01 -10.43
C ALA A 161 0.85 15.32 -10.15
N TYR A 162 1.27 14.32 -10.95
CA TYR A 162 2.50 13.57 -10.69
C TYR A 162 3.58 13.97 -11.69
N LYS A 163 3.45 13.68 -12.99
CA LYS A 163 4.48 14.05 -14.00
C LYS A 163 5.90 13.56 -13.61
N LEU A 164 6.92 13.97 -14.35
CA LEU A 164 8.31 13.68 -14.01
C LEU A 164 8.80 14.51 -12.80
N SER A 165 8.26 15.72 -12.60
CA SER A 165 8.67 16.60 -11.50
C SER A 165 8.37 16.00 -10.13
N TRP A 166 7.23 15.34 -9.96
CA TRP A 166 6.92 14.66 -8.69
C TRP A 166 7.95 13.57 -8.37
N MET A 167 8.42 12.82 -9.37
CA MET A 167 9.44 11.79 -9.12
C MET A 167 10.76 12.40 -8.59
N TRP A 168 11.15 13.57 -9.10
CA TRP A 168 12.26 14.34 -8.56
C TRP A 168 12.00 14.80 -7.12
N GLU A 169 10.81 15.33 -6.86
CA GLU A 169 10.41 15.80 -5.52
C GLU A 169 10.35 14.66 -4.49
N GLN A 170 10.02 13.44 -4.92
CA GLN A 170 10.07 12.23 -4.10
C GLN A 170 11.47 11.64 -3.96
N GLY A 171 12.51 12.30 -4.47
CA GLY A 171 13.91 11.87 -4.30
C GLY A 171 14.29 10.62 -5.09
N TRP A 172 13.59 10.30 -6.18
CA TRP A 172 13.93 9.14 -7.01
C TRP A 172 15.31 9.32 -7.65
N GLU A 173 16.07 8.22 -7.77
CA GLU A 173 17.38 8.30 -8.43
C GLU A 173 17.23 8.70 -9.90
N THR A 174 18.09 9.60 -10.37
CA THR A 174 18.07 10.16 -11.73
C THR A 174 18.02 9.07 -12.80
N LYS A 175 18.75 7.95 -12.61
CA LYS A 175 18.74 6.81 -13.54
C LYS A 175 17.33 6.23 -13.81
N TYR A 176 16.43 6.27 -12.81
CA TYR A 176 15.06 5.80 -12.97
C TYR A 176 14.21 6.83 -13.70
N ILE A 177 14.40 8.11 -13.40
CA ILE A 177 13.68 9.21 -14.05
C ILE A 177 14.01 9.24 -15.55
N ASP A 178 15.30 9.17 -15.90
CA ASP A 178 15.76 9.11 -17.29
C ASP A 178 15.16 7.91 -18.03
N LYS A 179 15.11 6.75 -17.36
CA LYS A 179 14.52 5.54 -17.92
C LYS A 179 13.02 5.71 -18.18
N VAL A 180 12.29 6.40 -17.30
CA VAL A 180 10.87 6.70 -17.48
C VAL A 180 10.66 7.65 -18.65
N GLU A 181 11.45 8.73 -18.73
CA GLU A 181 11.38 9.70 -19.83
C GLU A 181 11.63 9.03 -21.18
N VAL A 182 12.72 8.27 -21.32
CA VAL A 182 13.02 7.50 -22.54
C VAL A 182 11.91 6.53 -22.89
N THR A 183 11.32 5.87 -21.89
CA THR A 183 10.24 4.91 -22.09
C THR A 183 8.98 5.58 -22.64
N ILE A 184 8.63 6.76 -22.14
CA ILE A 184 7.45 7.51 -22.56
C ILE A 184 7.66 8.06 -23.96
N GLN A 185 8.81 8.70 -24.22
CA GLN A 185 9.16 9.24 -25.52
C GLN A 185 9.12 8.15 -26.59
N ALA A 186 9.79 7.01 -26.34
CA ALA A 186 9.76 5.87 -27.25
C ALA A 186 8.33 5.30 -27.44
N THR A 187 7.48 5.33 -26.41
CA THR A 187 6.10 4.86 -26.54
C THR A 187 5.27 5.82 -27.40
N PHE A 188 5.45 7.13 -27.23
CA PHE A 188 4.79 8.15 -28.04
C PHE A 188 5.21 8.05 -29.51
N ASP A 189 6.51 8.02 -29.77
CA ASP A 189 7.06 7.98 -31.12
C ASP A 189 6.61 6.74 -31.89
N ASN A 190 6.63 5.58 -31.24
CA ASN A 190 6.29 4.31 -31.89
C ASN A 190 4.79 4.06 -32.07
N LYS A 191 3.92 4.66 -31.24
CA LYS A 191 2.48 4.32 -31.24
C LYS A 191 1.53 5.48 -31.55
N TYR A 192 1.95 6.72 -31.30
CA TYR A 192 1.04 7.87 -31.31
C TYR A 192 1.51 9.02 -32.22
N ALA A 193 2.80 9.13 -32.52
CA ALA A 193 3.32 10.24 -33.34
C ALA A 193 2.70 10.32 -34.75
N SER A 194 2.48 9.18 -35.42
CA SER A 194 1.85 9.16 -36.75
C SER A 194 0.36 9.59 -36.72
N VAL A 195 -0.34 9.28 -35.63
CA VAL A 195 -1.74 9.67 -35.41
C VAL A 195 -1.85 11.17 -35.09
N ALA A 196 -0.96 11.67 -34.25
CA ALA A 196 -0.88 13.10 -33.90
C ALA A 196 -0.59 13.96 -35.13
N MET A 197 0.32 13.52 -36.00
CA MET A 197 0.69 14.24 -37.22
C MET A 197 -0.35 14.11 -38.35
N GLY A 198 -1.18 13.06 -38.34
CA GLY A 198 -2.28 12.87 -39.29
C GLY A 198 -3.53 13.71 -38.99
N GLY A 199 -3.78 14.05 -37.73
CA GLY A 199 -4.93 14.87 -37.29
C GLY A 199 -4.75 16.39 -37.46
N LEU A 200 -3.55 16.85 -37.85
CA LEU A 200 -3.20 18.26 -38.00
C LEU A 200 -3.26 18.77 -39.45
N GLN A 201 -3.77 17.99 -40.40
CA GLN A 201 -4.05 18.53 -41.73
C GLN A 201 -5.23 19.50 -41.64
N PRO A 202 -5.06 20.80 -41.99
CA PRO A 202 -6.19 21.70 -42.09
C PRO A 202 -7.14 21.14 -43.15
N GLN A 203 -8.40 20.94 -42.77
CA GLN A 203 -9.47 20.75 -43.74
C GLN A 203 -9.41 21.94 -44.71
N ARG A 204 -8.82 21.75 -45.89
CA ARG A 204 -9.02 22.66 -47.00
C ARG A 204 -10.50 22.56 -47.32
N MET A 205 -11.27 23.55 -46.86
CA MET A 205 -12.55 23.86 -47.47
C MET A 205 -12.27 24.09 -48.96
N GLN A 206 -12.70 23.12 -49.78
CA GLN A 206 -12.83 23.33 -51.21
C GLN A 206 -14.11 24.13 -51.42
N GLU A 207 -13.93 25.26 -52.09
CA GLU A 207 -14.96 26.21 -52.55
C GLU A 207 -15.97 25.59 -53.52
#